data_AF-A0A835VLY7-F1
#
_entry.id   AF-A0A835VLY7-F1
#
_cell.length_a   1.000
_cell.length_b   1.000
_cell.length_c   1.000
_cell.angle_alpha   90.00
_cell.angle_beta   90.00
_cell.angle_gamma   90.00
#
_symmetry.space_group_name_H-M   'P 1'
#
loop_
_entity.id
_entity.type
_entity.pdbx_description
1 polymer ?
#
loop_
_entity_poly.entity_id
_entity_poly.type
_entity_poly.pdbx_seq_one_letter_code
_entity_poly.pdbx_strand_id
1 'polypeptide(L)'
;MVTCMPPMYHPILSTLSPSARSPPFTPSQPPTLLLPPHHFPAIHSLSLLEPPKSAVLSWLKNTATSSLPPRLASIITSSPNLTHLITVDKQARRVLVHNSSPTRPHSPADHLRYRTRLLRCPSHPPFARAIRSRGLDPLSVFCIPLSPCWFGPAEENRRLAKVQCYAIGPNLYMRPLEGLTALVDVDTARVVWIRDVEQDNVPPVPSGEGTDYRYRPGRGRPHGCRLRGLEEGRDSRWRAT
;
A
#
# COMPACT_ATOMS: atom_id res chain seq x y z
N MET A 1 9.52 41.40 -10.69
CA MET A 1 8.60 40.55 -9.91
C MET A 1 8.06 39.48 -10.84
N VAL A 2 8.58 38.25 -10.75
CA VAL A 2 8.02 37.11 -11.48
C VAL A 2 6.85 36.61 -10.64
N THR A 3 5.63 36.96 -11.03
CA THR A 3 4.43 36.30 -10.49
C THR A 3 4.42 34.88 -10.98
N CYS A 4 4.75 33.93 -10.10
CA CYS A 4 4.46 32.52 -10.31
C CYS A 4 2.95 32.37 -10.48
N MET A 5 2.49 32.08 -11.70
CA MET A 5 1.13 31.59 -11.90
C MET A 5 0.96 30.32 -11.06
N PRO A 6 -0.12 30.19 -10.27
CA PRO A 6 -0.42 28.93 -9.61
C PRO A 6 -0.57 27.84 -10.67
N PRO A 7 -0.20 26.58 -10.37
CA PRO A 7 -0.32 25.50 -11.32
C PRO A 7 -1.77 25.40 -11.81
N MET A 8 -1.98 25.59 -13.12
CA MET A 8 -3.27 25.40 -13.78
C MET A 8 -3.62 23.92 -13.73
N TYR A 9 -4.45 23.54 -12.74
CA TYR A 9 -4.95 22.17 -12.62
C TYR A 9 -5.86 21.85 -13.80
N HIS A 10 -5.54 20.79 -14.56
CA HIS A 10 -6.42 20.29 -15.62
C HIS A 10 -7.75 19.82 -15.00
N PRO A 11 -8.90 20.44 -15.30
CA PRO A 11 -10.13 20.27 -14.52
C PRO A 11 -10.70 18.83 -14.57
N ILE A 12 -10.36 18.08 -15.62
CA ILE A 12 -10.76 16.67 -15.81
C ILE A 12 -9.72 15.69 -15.23
N LEU A 13 -8.45 15.83 -15.60
CA LEU A 13 -7.39 14.84 -15.33
C LEU A 13 -6.61 15.10 -14.03
N SER A 14 -6.88 16.21 -13.34
CA SER A 14 -6.20 16.49 -12.07
C SER A 14 -6.61 15.48 -11.01
N THR A 15 -5.59 14.99 -10.30
CA THR A 15 -5.73 14.11 -9.15
C THR A 15 -6.59 14.76 -8.06
N LEU A 16 -7.11 13.93 -7.16
CA LEU A 16 -7.88 14.42 -6.02
C LEU A 16 -6.99 15.25 -5.08
N SER A 17 -7.26 16.55 -5.00
CA SER A 17 -6.62 17.45 -4.03
C SER A 17 -6.78 16.93 -2.58
N PRO A 18 -5.82 17.17 -1.68
CA PRO A 18 -5.95 16.81 -0.25
C PRO A 18 -7.25 17.32 0.40
N SER A 19 -7.71 18.52 0.03
CA SER A 19 -8.99 19.08 0.51
C SER A 19 -10.22 18.31 0.00
N ALA A 20 -10.07 17.53 -1.08
CA ALA A 20 -11.10 16.61 -1.58
C ALA A 20 -11.01 15.20 -0.95
N ARG A 21 -10.01 14.94 -0.10
CA ARG A 21 -9.87 13.69 0.68
C ARG A 21 -10.44 13.80 2.09
N SER A 22 -10.68 15.01 2.59
CA SER A 22 -11.39 15.24 3.84
C SER A 22 -12.91 15.12 3.64
N PRO A 23 -13.63 14.36 4.49
CA PRO A 23 -15.08 14.38 4.48
C PRO A 23 -15.61 15.76 4.91
N PRO A 24 -16.79 16.18 4.44
CA PRO A 24 -17.37 17.49 4.78
C PRO A 24 -18.03 17.41 6.16
N PHE A 25 -17.28 17.62 7.24
CA PHE A 25 -17.87 17.84 8.57
C PHE A 25 -17.15 18.98 9.30
N THR A 26 -17.89 20.03 9.60
CA THR A 26 -17.50 21.14 10.47
C THR A 26 -17.53 20.69 11.93
N PRO A 27 -16.45 20.84 12.72
CA PRO A 27 -16.45 20.48 14.13
C PRO A 27 -16.95 21.68 14.95
N SER A 28 -18.23 21.65 15.32
CA SER A 28 -18.77 22.54 16.34
C SER A 28 -19.20 21.70 17.54
N GLN A 29 -18.24 21.18 18.33
CA GLN A 29 -18.48 20.80 19.72
C GLN A 29 -17.16 20.55 20.48
N PRO A 30 -17.04 21.02 21.75
CA PRO A 30 -15.83 20.89 22.55
C PRO A 30 -15.69 19.48 23.18
N PRO A 31 -14.51 19.14 23.75
CA PRO A 31 -14.10 17.77 23.95
C PRO A 31 -14.45 17.27 25.35
N THR A 32 -15.35 16.30 25.46
CA THR A 32 -15.41 15.45 26.65
C THR A 32 -15.97 14.07 26.35
N LEU A 33 -15.29 13.08 26.95
CA LEU A 33 -15.66 11.68 27.16
C LEU A 33 -15.31 10.68 26.05
N LEU A 34 -14.37 9.82 26.45
CA LEU A 34 -13.89 8.55 25.90
C LEU A 34 -14.99 7.68 25.24
N LEU A 35 -15.29 7.95 23.97
CA LEU A 35 -15.96 7.02 23.07
C LEU A 35 -14.93 6.54 22.01
N PRO A 36 -14.92 5.24 21.63
CA PRO A 36 -14.07 4.76 20.55
C PRO A 36 -14.40 5.57 19.29
N PRO A 37 -13.39 5.94 18.48
CA PRO A 37 -13.58 6.90 17.40
C PRO A 37 -14.70 6.39 16.51
N HIS A 38 -15.76 7.19 16.36
CA HIS A 38 -16.86 6.96 15.44
C HIS A 38 -16.33 6.24 14.20
N HIS A 39 -16.76 4.98 14.02
CA HIS A 39 -16.25 4.10 12.97
C HIS A 39 -16.69 4.64 11.61
N PHE A 40 -15.99 5.67 11.12
CA PHE A 40 -16.03 5.97 9.69
C PHE A 40 -15.60 4.69 8.98
N PRO A 41 -16.42 4.18 8.04
CA PRO A 41 -16.11 2.94 7.36
C PRO A 41 -14.77 3.11 6.64
N ALA A 42 -13.89 2.12 6.79
CA ALA A 42 -12.53 2.22 6.30
C ALA A 42 -12.54 2.34 4.77
N ILE A 43 -12.15 3.51 4.26
CA ILE A 43 -12.05 3.78 2.83
C ILE A 43 -10.89 2.95 2.29
N HIS A 44 -11.23 2.03 1.40
CA HIS A 44 -10.30 1.12 0.79
C HIS A 44 -9.77 1.67 -0.54
N SER A 45 -10.63 2.33 -1.31
CA SER A 45 -10.24 3.07 -2.51
C SER A 45 -11.09 4.33 -2.65
N LEU A 46 -10.46 5.40 -3.12
CA LEU A 46 -11.11 6.65 -3.50
C LEU A 46 -10.44 7.11 -4.80
N SER A 47 -11.19 7.03 -5.90
CA SER A 47 -10.69 7.41 -7.23
C SER A 47 -11.68 8.32 -7.94
N LEU A 48 -11.17 9.10 -8.90
CA LEU A 48 -12.02 9.82 -9.83
C LEU A 48 -12.50 8.83 -10.90
N LEU A 49 -13.80 8.85 -11.20
CA LEU A 49 -14.34 8.14 -12.35
C LEU A 49 -14.07 8.98 -13.60
N GLU A 50 -13.44 8.36 -14.57
CA GLU A 50 -13.17 9.00 -15.85
C GLU A 50 -14.49 9.24 -16.60
N PRO A 51 -14.74 10.48 -17.10
CA PRO A 51 -15.88 10.73 -17.97
C PRO A 51 -15.76 9.92 -19.28
N PRO A 52 -16.87 9.65 -19.98
CA PRO A 52 -16.82 9.03 -21.31
C PRO A 52 -15.89 9.80 -22.25
N LYS A 53 -15.05 9.08 -23.02
CA LYS A 53 -14.08 9.67 -23.94
C LYS A 53 -14.72 10.68 -24.90
N SER A 54 -15.92 10.39 -25.39
CA SER A 54 -16.68 11.30 -26.26
C SER A 54 -16.99 12.64 -25.58
N ALA A 55 -17.38 12.64 -24.30
CA ALA A 55 -17.64 13.86 -23.54
C ALA A 55 -16.37 14.69 -23.35
N VAL A 56 -15.23 14.04 -23.08
CA VAL A 56 -13.92 14.71 -22.97
C VAL A 56 -13.51 15.34 -24.30
N LEU A 57 -13.65 14.61 -25.41
CA LEU A 57 -13.32 15.11 -26.75
C LEU A 57 -14.23 16.27 -27.18
N SER A 58 -15.53 16.20 -26.89
CA SER A 58 -16.48 17.28 -27.17
C SER A 58 -16.19 18.53 -26.34
N TRP A 59 -15.82 18.38 -25.07
CA TRP A 59 -15.36 19.49 -24.24
C TRP A 59 -14.06 20.11 -24.77
N LEU A 60 -13.08 19.30 -25.17
CA LEU A 60 -11.79 19.79 -25.66
C LEU A 60 -11.93 20.63 -26.94
N LYS A 61 -12.85 20.23 -27.83
CA LYS A 61 -13.14 20.97 -29.08
C LYS A 61 -13.81 22.31 -28.84
N ASN A 62 -14.58 22.44 -27.75
CA ASN A 62 -15.44 23.58 -27.47
C ASN A 62 -15.23 24.09 -26.03
N THR A 63 -13.98 24.23 -25.59
CA THR A 63 -13.65 24.56 -24.19
C THR A 63 -14.22 25.90 -23.71
N ALA A 64 -14.44 26.85 -24.63
CA ALA A 64 -14.97 28.17 -24.32
C ALA A 64 -16.49 28.19 -24.10
N THR A 65 -17.24 27.23 -24.65
CA THR A 65 -18.71 27.21 -24.66
C THR A 65 -19.33 25.97 -24.02
N SER A 66 -18.54 24.91 -23.83
CA SER A 66 -18.99 23.65 -23.27
C SER A 66 -18.74 23.58 -21.76
N SER A 67 -19.74 23.11 -21.02
CA SER A 67 -19.61 22.83 -19.60
C SER A 67 -18.64 21.67 -19.35
N LEU A 68 -17.94 21.71 -18.23
CA LEU A 68 -17.10 20.60 -17.78
C LEU A 68 -17.92 19.31 -17.59
N PRO A 69 -17.42 18.15 -18.06
CA PRO A 69 -18.05 16.87 -17.77
C PRO A 69 -18.16 16.64 -16.25
N PRO A 70 -19.20 15.93 -15.78
CA PRO A 70 -19.40 15.68 -14.35
C PRO A 70 -18.18 15.04 -13.70
N ARG A 71 -17.76 15.58 -12.55
CA ARG A 71 -16.65 15.03 -11.77
C ARG A 71 -17.17 14.02 -10.76
N LEU A 72 -17.22 12.77 -11.19
CA LEU A 72 -17.68 11.66 -10.36
C LEU A 72 -16.50 11.03 -9.61
N ALA A 73 -16.73 10.61 -8.36
CA ALA A 73 -15.78 9.83 -7.58
C ALA A 73 -16.36 8.45 -7.30
N SER A 74 -15.53 7.41 -7.44
CA SER A 74 -15.83 6.05 -6.99
C SER A 74 -15.15 5.81 -5.65
N ILE A 75 -15.92 5.33 -4.69
CA ILE A 75 -15.49 5.03 -3.34
C ILE A 75 -15.78 3.57 -3.08
N ILE A 76 -14.73 2.82 -2.70
CA ILE A 76 -14.87 1.48 -2.14
C ILE A 76 -14.57 1.62 -0.66
N THR A 77 -15.54 1.31 0.19
CA THR A 77 -15.37 1.34 1.65
C THR A 77 -15.88 0.06 2.28
N SER A 78 -15.33 -0.29 3.44
CA SER A 78 -15.62 -1.56 4.12
C SER A 78 -16.20 -1.32 5.51
N SER A 79 -17.33 -1.99 5.78
CA SER A 79 -17.85 -2.26 7.12
C SER A 79 -17.54 -3.72 7.48
N PRO A 80 -17.74 -4.18 8.74
CA PRO A 80 -17.28 -5.50 9.18
C PRO A 80 -17.67 -6.66 8.26
N ASN A 81 -18.85 -6.60 7.62
CA ASN A 81 -19.38 -7.69 6.79
C ASN A 81 -19.73 -7.29 5.36
N LEU A 82 -19.68 -6.00 5.00
CA LEU A 82 -20.08 -5.50 3.70
C LEU A 82 -19.02 -4.60 3.07
N THR A 83 -18.87 -4.73 1.77
CA THR A 83 -18.18 -3.75 0.94
C THR A 83 -19.23 -2.85 0.31
N HIS A 84 -19.04 -1.55 0.44
CA HIS A 84 -19.89 -0.55 -0.19
C HIS A 84 -19.17 0.04 -1.40
N LEU A 85 -19.85 0.05 -2.53
CA LEU A 85 -19.45 0.76 -3.74
C LEU A 85 -20.33 1.99 -3.88
N ILE A 86 -19.72 3.17 -3.74
CA ILE A 86 -20.43 4.45 -3.71
C ILE A 86 -19.89 5.32 -4.83
N THR A 87 -20.80 5.81 -5.68
CA THR A 87 -20.50 6.83 -6.68
C THR A 87 -21.02 8.17 -6.21
N VAL A 88 -20.16 9.17 -6.14
CA VAL A 88 -20.49 10.52 -5.66
C VAL A 88 -20.26 11.53 -6.78
N ASP A 89 -21.23 12.40 -6.99
CA ASP A 89 -21.03 13.61 -7.78
C ASP A 89 -20.40 14.69 -6.89
N LYS A 90 -19.14 15.04 -7.17
CA LYS A 90 -18.42 16.02 -6.36
C LYS A 90 -18.94 17.44 -6.54
N GLN A 91 -19.45 17.76 -7.72
CA GLN A 91 -19.91 19.11 -8.04
C GLN A 91 -21.30 19.34 -7.45
N ALA A 92 -22.20 18.38 -7.60
CA ALA A 92 -23.54 18.43 -7.01
C ALA A 92 -23.57 18.02 -5.52
N ARG A 93 -22.45 17.57 -4.95
CA ARG A 93 -22.30 17.11 -3.55
C ARG A 93 -23.36 16.07 -3.14
N ARG A 94 -23.66 15.11 -4.04
CA ARG A 94 -24.69 14.09 -3.81
C ARG A 94 -24.19 12.70 -4.15
N VAL A 95 -24.72 11.70 -3.47
CA VAL A 95 -24.52 10.30 -3.81
C VAL A 95 -25.41 9.97 -5.01
N LEU A 96 -24.81 9.37 -6.04
CA LEU A 96 -25.52 8.92 -7.25
C LEU A 96 -25.92 7.45 -7.15
N VAL A 97 -25.00 6.62 -6.69
CA VAL A 97 -25.18 5.17 -6.59
C VAL A 97 -24.58 4.71 -5.27
N HIS A 98 -25.29 3.83 -4.57
CA HIS A 98 -24.79 3.14 -3.39
C HIS A 98 -25.19 1.69 -3.45
N ASN A 99 -24.22 0.83 -3.77
CA ASN A 99 -24.39 -0.61 -3.78
C ASN A 99 -23.61 -1.21 -2.61
N SER A 100 -24.08 -2.36 -2.13
CA SER A 100 -23.35 -3.14 -1.13
C SER A 100 -23.23 -4.59 -1.60
N SER A 101 -22.11 -5.21 -1.26
CA SER A 101 -21.85 -6.62 -1.55
C SER A 101 -21.26 -7.29 -0.31
N PRO A 102 -21.65 -8.54 -0.02
CA PRO A 102 -20.98 -9.34 1.00
C PRO A 102 -19.55 -9.74 0.58
N THR A 103 -19.23 -9.67 -0.71
CA THR A 103 -17.89 -9.91 -1.22
C THR A 103 -16.94 -8.84 -0.68
N ARG A 104 -15.86 -9.27 -0.03
CA ARG A 104 -14.83 -8.39 0.50
C ARG A 104 -13.57 -8.47 -0.36
N PRO A 105 -13.33 -7.51 -1.27
CA PRO A 105 -12.15 -7.55 -2.11
C PRO A 105 -10.89 -7.47 -1.26
N HIS A 106 -9.88 -8.25 -1.66
CA HIS A 106 -8.53 -8.07 -1.18
C HIS A 106 -7.90 -6.93 -1.99
N SER A 107 -7.25 -5.94 -1.36
CA SER A 107 -6.40 -5.04 -2.15
C SER A 107 -5.08 -4.70 -1.50
N PRO A 108 -4.13 -4.16 -2.29
CA PRO A 108 -2.81 -3.81 -1.80
C PRO A 108 -2.83 -2.88 -0.57
N ALA A 109 -3.83 -1.99 -0.45
CA ALA A 109 -3.96 -1.09 0.70
C ALA A 109 -4.25 -1.84 2.02
N ASP A 110 -4.81 -3.04 1.94
CA ASP A 110 -5.06 -3.90 3.09
C ASP A 110 -3.76 -4.32 3.78
N HIS A 111 -2.66 -4.46 3.06
CA HIS A 111 -1.37 -4.89 3.63
C HIS A 111 -0.91 -3.94 4.75
N LEU A 112 -1.05 -2.62 4.55
CA LEU A 112 -0.69 -1.63 5.57
C LEU A 112 -1.69 -1.64 6.74
N ARG A 113 -2.98 -1.79 6.44
CA ARG A 113 -4.05 -1.84 7.45
C ARG A 113 -3.92 -3.03 8.38
N TYR A 114 -3.52 -4.18 7.85
CA TYR A 114 -3.44 -5.42 8.60
C TYR A 114 -2.08 -5.72 9.17
N ARG A 115 -1.08 -4.88 8.86
CA ARG A 115 0.27 -4.97 9.41
C ARG A 115 0.23 -5.25 10.92
N THR A 116 -0.54 -4.48 11.69
CA THR A 116 -0.63 -4.65 13.16
C THR A 116 -1.23 -5.99 13.58
N ARG A 117 -2.16 -6.54 12.81
CA ARG A 117 -2.75 -7.86 13.10
C ARG A 117 -1.76 -8.99 12.79
N LEU A 118 -0.97 -8.80 11.74
CA LEU A 118 0.02 -9.76 11.25
C LEU A 118 1.32 -9.74 12.06
N LEU A 119 1.62 -8.65 12.77
CA LEU A 119 2.72 -8.57 13.75
C LEU A 119 2.64 -9.64 14.85
N ARG A 120 1.47 -10.27 15.03
CA ARG A 120 1.30 -11.36 16.01
C ARG A 120 1.75 -12.73 15.49
N CYS A 121 1.96 -12.88 14.18
CA CYS A 121 2.36 -14.15 13.59
C CYS A 121 3.71 -14.67 14.13
N PRO A 122 4.79 -13.84 14.25
CA PRO A 122 6.04 -14.26 14.90
C PRO A 122 5.87 -14.80 16.31
N SER A 123 4.91 -14.28 17.07
CA SER A 123 4.65 -14.69 18.46
C SER A 123 3.75 -15.94 18.58
N HIS A 124 3.16 -16.42 17.48
CA HIS A 124 2.31 -17.61 17.50
C HIS A 124 3.15 -18.85 17.87
N PRO A 125 2.78 -19.67 18.87
CA PRO A 125 3.74 -20.60 19.49
C PRO A 125 4.43 -21.60 18.54
N PRO A 126 3.73 -22.28 17.62
CA PRO A 126 4.37 -23.09 16.59
C PRO A 126 5.32 -22.31 15.67
N PHE A 127 4.93 -21.10 15.27
CA PHE A 127 5.74 -20.25 14.37
C PHE A 127 6.99 -19.71 15.10
N ALA A 128 6.83 -19.31 16.36
CA ALA A 128 7.92 -18.88 17.22
C ALA A 128 8.94 -20.01 17.47
N ARG A 129 8.48 -21.27 17.61
CA ARG A 129 9.38 -22.43 17.70
C ARG A 129 10.18 -22.62 16.41
N ALA A 130 9.53 -22.51 15.25
CA ALA A 130 10.19 -22.60 13.94
C ALA A 130 11.21 -21.48 13.69
N ILE A 131 10.98 -20.27 14.21
CA ILE A 131 11.95 -19.18 14.17
C ILE A 131 13.16 -19.50 15.07
N ARG A 132 12.91 -20.01 16.28
CA ARG A 132 13.99 -20.36 17.22
C ARG A 132 14.83 -21.54 16.76
N SER A 133 14.26 -22.54 16.09
CA SER A 133 15.03 -23.65 15.51
C SER A 133 16.01 -23.17 14.43
N ARG A 134 15.77 -22.01 13.82
CA ARG A 134 16.67 -21.31 12.89
C ARG A 134 17.70 -20.40 13.58
N GLY A 135 17.78 -20.44 14.92
CA GLY A 135 18.72 -19.64 15.71
C GLY A 135 18.37 -18.16 15.81
N LEU A 136 17.11 -17.77 15.57
CA LEU A 136 16.64 -16.39 15.63
C LEU A 136 15.68 -16.15 16.80
N ASP A 137 15.67 -14.92 17.31
CA ASP A 137 14.61 -14.43 18.21
C ASP A 137 13.38 -14.03 17.36
N PRO A 138 12.15 -14.44 17.70
CA PRO A 138 10.92 -13.91 17.09
C PRO A 138 10.80 -12.37 17.04
N LEU A 139 11.50 -11.64 17.92
CA LEU A 139 11.58 -10.17 17.88
C LEU A 139 12.60 -9.64 16.86
N SER A 140 13.50 -10.49 16.38
CA SER A 140 14.52 -10.17 15.38
C SER A 140 14.07 -10.44 13.94
N VAL A 141 12.78 -10.72 13.72
CA VAL A 141 12.21 -10.96 12.40
C VAL A 141 11.15 -9.92 12.03
N PHE A 142 11.06 -9.65 10.73
CA PHE A 142 10.02 -8.81 10.14
C PHE A 142 9.22 -9.64 9.14
N CYS A 143 7.90 -9.58 9.22
CA CYS A 143 7.02 -10.37 8.36
C CYS A 143 6.18 -9.48 7.47
N ILE A 144 5.98 -9.95 6.24
CA ILE A 144 5.25 -9.27 5.19
C ILE A 144 4.03 -10.12 4.82
N PRO A 145 2.80 -9.55 4.84
CA PRO A 145 1.68 -10.19 4.16
C PRO A 145 1.91 -10.19 2.67
N LEU A 146 1.75 -11.34 2.06
CA LEU A 146 1.66 -11.56 0.62
C LEU A 146 0.21 -11.88 0.28
N SER A 147 -0.22 -11.44 -0.91
CA SER A 147 -1.54 -11.80 -1.43
C SER A 147 -1.66 -13.33 -1.49
N PRO A 148 -2.78 -13.92 -1.03
CA PRO A 148 -2.92 -15.36 -0.97
C PRO A 148 -3.13 -15.99 -2.36
N CYS A 149 -3.53 -15.20 -3.36
CA CYS A 149 -4.17 -15.63 -4.61
C CYS A 149 -5.37 -16.56 -4.32
N TRP A 150 -5.71 -17.47 -5.23
CA TRP A 150 -6.79 -18.46 -5.07
C TRP A 150 -6.24 -19.85 -5.37
N PHE A 151 -6.27 -20.74 -4.37
CA PHE A 151 -5.75 -22.12 -4.47
C PHE A 151 -6.84 -23.18 -4.27
N GLY A 152 -8.12 -22.80 -4.35
CA GLY A 152 -9.27 -23.71 -4.31
C GLY A 152 -10.36 -23.30 -3.32
N PRO A 153 -11.44 -24.09 -3.23
CA PRO A 153 -12.64 -23.73 -2.46
C PRO A 153 -12.42 -23.56 -0.95
N ALA A 154 -11.39 -24.21 -0.38
CA ALA A 154 -11.08 -24.10 1.05
C ALA A 154 -10.63 -22.69 1.49
N GLU A 155 -10.18 -21.88 0.54
CA GLU A 155 -9.74 -20.49 0.75
C GLU A 155 -10.82 -19.47 0.37
N GLU A 156 -11.95 -19.93 -0.17
CA GLU A 156 -13.01 -19.09 -0.70
C GLU A 156 -13.78 -18.37 0.42
N ASN A 157 -14.32 -17.19 0.11
CA ASN A 157 -15.06 -16.33 1.05
C ASN A 157 -14.28 -15.89 2.30
N ARG A 158 -12.95 -16.08 2.32
CA ARG A 158 -12.07 -15.69 3.42
C ARG A 158 -11.04 -14.69 2.96
N ARG A 159 -10.69 -13.76 3.86
CA ARG A 159 -9.63 -12.78 3.60
C ARG A 159 -8.34 -13.31 4.18
N LEU A 160 -7.63 -14.04 3.35
CA LEU A 160 -6.40 -14.70 3.72
C LEU A 160 -5.19 -13.85 3.33
N ALA A 161 -4.08 -14.05 4.02
CA ALA A 161 -2.78 -13.54 3.63
C ALA A 161 -1.73 -14.61 3.91
N LYS A 162 -0.81 -14.79 2.96
CA LYS A 162 0.37 -15.64 3.16
C LYS A 162 1.44 -14.79 3.82
N VAL A 163 1.93 -15.19 4.98
CA VAL A 163 2.91 -14.43 5.75
C VAL A 163 4.28 -15.04 5.52
N GLN A 164 5.17 -14.24 4.95
CA GLN A 164 6.59 -14.56 4.79
C GLN A 164 7.41 -13.67 5.73
N CYS A 165 8.40 -14.26 6.40
CA CYS A 165 9.25 -13.56 7.35
C CYS A 165 10.70 -13.49 6.89
N TYR A 166 11.39 -12.47 7.37
CA TYR A 166 12.76 -12.13 7.06
C TYR A 166 13.50 -11.77 8.35
N ALA A 167 14.76 -12.14 8.48
CA ALA A 167 15.58 -11.65 9.59
C ALA A 167 15.86 -10.16 9.40
N ILE A 168 15.75 -9.38 10.48
CA ILE A 168 16.03 -7.95 10.44
C ILE A 168 17.51 -7.73 10.07
N GLY A 169 17.75 -6.76 9.20
CA GLY A 169 19.08 -6.43 8.70
C GLY A 169 19.04 -5.22 7.78
N PRO A 170 20.19 -4.81 7.22
CA PRO A 170 20.27 -3.65 6.32
C PRO A 170 19.41 -3.79 5.06
N ASN A 171 19.27 -5.02 4.55
CA ASN A 171 18.34 -5.38 3.49
C ASN A 171 17.60 -6.67 3.87
N LEU A 172 16.38 -6.53 4.40
CA LEU A 172 15.57 -7.66 4.86
C LEU A 172 15.29 -8.67 3.75
N TYR A 173 15.14 -8.23 2.50
CA TYR A 173 14.82 -9.11 1.37
C TYR A 173 15.95 -10.08 1.03
N MET A 174 17.18 -9.82 1.50
CA MET A 174 18.33 -10.71 1.34
C MET A 174 18.46 -11.72 2.48
N ARG A 175 17.55 -11.71 3.47
CA ARG A 175 17.58 -12.63 4.62
C ARG A 175 16.23 -13.33 4.87
N PRO A 176 15.65 -14.01 3.87
CA PRO A 176 14.38 -14.72 4.04
C PRO A 176 14.50 -15.89 5.02
N LEU A 177 13.42 -16.17 5.75
CA LEU A 177 13.22 -17.44 6.45
C LEU A 177 12.54 -18.42 5.48
N GLU A 178 13.34 -19.05 4.64
CA GLU A 178 12.84 -20.02 3.65
C GLU A 178 12.24 -21.26 4.31
N GLY A 179 11.31 -21.89 3.59
CA GLY A 179 10.55 -23.03 4.09
C GLY A 179 9.53 -22.70 5.18
N LEU A 180 9.50 -21.48 5.73
CA LEU A 180 8.55 -21.08 6.77
C LEU A 180 7.52 -20.08 6.23
N THR A 181 6.27 -20.52 6.14
CA THR A 181 5.13 -19.69 5.72
C THR A 181 3.92 -19.96 6.60
N ALA A 182 3.18 -18.92 6.94
CA ALA A 182 1.89 -19.06 7.61
C ALA A 182 0.75 -18.52 6.73
N LEU A 183 -0.41 -19.15 6.77
CA LEU A 183 -1.64 -18.58 6.25
C LEU A 183 -2.41 -17.96 7.40
N VAL A 184 -2.79 -16.68 7.27
CA VAL A 184 -3.50 -15.93 8.31
C VAL A 184 -4.81 -15.43 7.76
N ASP A 185 -5.87 -15.62 8.54
CA ASP A 185 -7.17 -14.99 8.32
C ASP A 185 -7.11 -13.57 8.87
N VAL A 186 -7.25 -12.60 7.98
CA VAL A 186 -6.97 -11.19 8.23
C VAL A 186 -8.11 -10.50 8.99
N ASP A 187 -9.35 -10.97 8.78
CA ASP A 187 -10.53 -10.43 9.44
C ASP A 187 -10.54 -10.85 10.91
N THR A 188 -10.26 -12.13 11.19
CA THR A 188 -10.20 -12.68 12.56
C THR A 188 -8.84 -12.56 13.22
N ALA A 189 -7.79 -12.26 12.43
CA ALA A 189 -6.39 -12.23 12.83
C ALA A 189 -5.90 -13.54 13.45
N ARG A 190 -6.39 -14.67 12.94
CA ARG A 190 -6.04 -16.02 13.38
C ARG A 190 -5.14 -16.71 12.36
N VAL A 191 -4.17 -17.46 12.85
CA VAL A 191 -3.36 -18.35 12.02
C VAL A 191 -4.20 -19.54 11.62
N VAL A 192 -4.28 -19.82 10.32
CA VAL A 192 -5.08 -20.89 9.71
C VAL A 192 -4.25 -22.16 9.59
N TRP A 193 -3.05 -22.03 9.02
CA TRP A 193 -2.06 -23.11 8.96
C TRP A 193 -0.66 -22.54 8.96
N ILE A 194 0.31 -23.37 9.33
CA ILE A 194 1.73 -23.08 9.24
C ILE A 194 2.38 -24.21 8.44
N ARG A 195 3.18 -23.83 7.46
CA ARG A 195 4.05 -24.73 6.72
C ARG A 195 5.47 -24.39 7.13
N ASP A 196 6.12 -25.35 7.75
CA ASP A 196 7.54 -25.32 8.09
C ASP A 196 8.17 -26.51 7.37
N VAL A 197 8.72 -26.26 6.19
CA VAL A 197 9.31 -27.28 5.33
C VAL A 197 10.66 -27.70 5.92
N GLU A 198 10.92 -29.01 5.88
CA GLU A 198 12.20 -29.63 6.22
C GLU A 198 12.65 -29.45 7.68
N GLN A 199 11.94 -30.04 8.65
CA GLN A 199 12.42 -30.16 10.04
C GLN A 199 13.84 -30.79 10.11
N ASP A 200 14.21 -31.61 9.13
CA ASP A 200 15.51 -32.27 9.03
C ASP A 200 16.51 -31.56 8.09
N ASN A 201 16.09 -30.57 7.29
CA ASN A 201 16.94 -29.85 6.34
C ASN A 201 16.56 -28.37 6.22
N VAL A 202 16.38 -27.71 7.37
CA VAL A 202 15.94 -26.31 7.42
C VAL A 202 16.92 -25.42 6.64
N PRO A 203 16.48 -24.69 5.60
CA PRO A 203 17.37 -23.81 4.85
C PRO A 203 18.00 -22.75 5.78
N PRO A 204 19.32 -22.52 5.69
CA PRO A 204 19.99 -21.56 6.54
C PRO A 204 19.51 -20.14 6.22
N VAL A 205 19.38 -19.31 7.25
CA VAL A 205 19.06 -17.89 7.07
C VAL A 205 20.30 -17.18 6.51
N PRO A 206 20.23 -16.52 5.35
CA PRO A 206 21.40 -15.87 4.77
C PRO A 206 22.02 -14.78 5.67
N SER A 207 23.32 -14.59 5.54
CA SER A 207 24.06 -13.51 6.22
C SER A 207 23.61 -12.13 5.72
N GLY A 208 23.63 -11.13 6.61
CA GLY A 208 23.40 -9.74 6.24
C GLY A 208 24.64 -9.03 5.69
N GLU A 209 25.79 -9.69 5.67
CA GLU A 209 27.04 -9.10 5.22
C GLU A 209 26.99 -8.71 3.74
N GLY A 210 27.49 -7.52 3.41
CA GLY A 210 27.51 -7.03 2.02
C GLY A 210 26.15 -6.65 1.44
N THR A 211 25.07 -6.71 2.22
CA THR A 211 23.69 -6.41 1.74
C THR A 211 23.23 -4.96 1.99
N ASP A 212 23.96 -4.17 2.79
CA ASP A 212 23.63 -2.76 3.07
C ASP A 212 23.88 -1.91 1.82
N TYR A 213 22.79 -1.43 1.22
CA TYR A 213 22.81 -0.59 0.02
C TYR A 213 22.92 0.91 0.35
N ARG A 214 22.83 1.29 1.63
CA ARG A 214 22.89 2.70 2.03
C ARG A 214 24.33 3.18 1.99
N TYR A 215 24.53 4.32 1.33
CA TYR A 215 25.82 4.97 1.33
C TYR A 215 26.22 5.39 2.76
N ARG A 216 27.43 5.00 3.16
CA ARG A 216 28.05 5.42 4.42
C ARG A 216 29.44 5.98 4.12
N PRO A 217 29.66 7.30 4.32
CA PRO A 217 30.99 7.86 4.15
C PRO A 217 31.97 7.16 5.09
N GLY A 218 33.19 6.86 4.61
CA GLY A 218 34.26 6.28 5.43
C GLY A 218 34.24 4.76 5.62
N ARG A 219 33.27 4.01 5.06
CA ARG A 219 33.43 2.54 4.94
C ARG A 219 34.32 2.23 3.74
N GLY A 220 35.55 1.80 4.00
CA GLY A 220 36.66 1.60 3.05
C GLY A 220 36.47 0.54 1.94
N ARG A 221 35.30 0.47 1.31
CA ARG A 221 35.15 -0.18 0.00
C ARG A 221 35.57 0.82 -1.08
N PRO A 222 36.32 0.39 -2.11
CA PRO A 222 36.59 1.25 -3.25
C PRO A 222 35.24 1.66 -3.84
N HIS A 223 34.89 2.93 -3.64
CA HIS A 223 33.75 3.52 -4.31
C HIS A 223 34.04 3.40 -5.81
N GLY A 224 33.05 2.97 -6.60
CA GLY A 224 33.21 2.81 -8.04
C GLY A 224 33.71 4.09 -8.72
N CYS A 225 33.95 4.04 -10.04
CA CYS A 225 34.43 5.18 -10.80
C CYS A 225 33.66 6.47 -10.43
N ARG A 226 34.41 7.51 -10.04
CA ARG A 226 33.85 8.80 -9.67
C ARG A 226 33.00 9.32 -10.84
N LEU A 227 31.69 9.40 -10.63
CA LEU A 227 30.81 10.04 -11.60
C LEU A 227 31.13 11.54 -11.60
N ARG A 228 31.49 12.07 -12.77
CA ARG A 228 31.68 13.51 -12.97
C ARG A 228 30.30 14.15 -12.97
N GLY A 229 30.11 15.21 -12.19
CA GLY A 229 28.90 16.01 -12.28
C GLY A 229 28.74 16.58 -13.69
N LEU A 230 27.50 16.73 -14.15
CA LEU A 230 27.23 17.47 -15.39
C LEU A 230 27.60 18.93 -15.14
N GLU A 231 28.68 19.39 -15.75
CA GLU A 231 29.00 20.81 -15.81
C GLU A 231 28.03 21.46 -16.81
N GLU A 232 27.25 22.43 -16.34
CA GLU A 232 26.33 23.19 -17.18
C GLU A 232 27.14 24.02 -18.19
N GLY A 233 27.24 23.47 -19.41
CA GLY A 233 27.56 24.16 -20.65
C GLY A 233 28.59 25.28 -20.60
N ARG A 234 29.87 24.93 -20.72
CA ARG A 234 30.81 25.78 -21.48
C ARG A 234 31.94 25.01 -22.16
N ASP A 235 31.70 23.80 -22.67
CA ASP A 235 32.54 23.30 -23.77
C ASP A 235 31.83 22.21 -24.59
N SER A 236 31.47 22.54 -25.81
CA SER A 236 30.91 21.63 -26.81
C SER A 236 32.02 20.85 -27.49
N ARG A 237 32.75 20.01 -26.74
CA ARG A 237 33.74 19.12 -27.34
C ARG A 237 33.81 17.78 -26.60
N TRP A 238 32.83 16.92 -26.89
CA TRP A 238 32.94 15.50 -26.58
C TRP A 238 34.09 14.91 -27.40
N ARG A 239 35.21 14.55 -26.76
CA ARG A 239 36.16 13.58 -27.31
C ARG A 239 35.89 12.24 -26.66
N ALA A 240 35.38 11.29 -27.44
CA ALA A 240 35.48 9.88 -27.12
C ALA A 240 36.92 9.44 -27.43
N THR A 241 37.56 8.76 -26.49
CA THR A 241 38.72 7.89 -26.73
C THR A 241 38.23 6.47 -26.85
#